data_AF-A0A938WB61-F1
#
_entry.id   AF-A0A938WB61-F1
#
_cell.length_a   1.000
_cell.length_b   1.000
_cell.length_c   1.000
_cell.angle_alpha   90.00
_cell.angle_beta   90.00
_cell.angle_gamma   90.00
#
_symmetry.space_group_name_H-M   'P 1'
#
loop_
_entity.id
_entity.type
_entity.pdbx_description
1 polymer ?
#
loop_
_entity_poly.entity_id
_entity_poly.type
_entity_poly.pdbx_seq_one_letter_code
_entity_poly.pdbx_strand_id
1 'polypeptide(L)'
;MSSPLARLLRQLSAGFSNQQQAFDNPPLYAHILVKFRPLPQLEPGSLLLDQSYAINPAAPYRLRVLKAEQRGGELWITNQAIHDEQRFWGAVDDPAKRALISAADLKPLEGCAYVVRETSDGFIGEVEPGCRCMVERKGALSYLVSSFELSGRGMRTIDRGHDPATHEQLWGSLAGPFEFERTDDYSHELPPDWLAA
;
A
#
# COMPACT_ATOMS: atom_id res chain seq x y z
N MET A 1 -14.09 19.00 -12.06
CA MET A 1 -12.93 18.77 -11.18
C MET A 1 -12.96 17.29 -10.81
N SER A 2 -11.81 16.61 -10.80
CA SER A 2 -11.74 15.18 -10.41
C SER A 2 -12.06 15.04 -8.92
N SER A 3 -12.86 14.06 -8.51
CA SER A 3 -13.12 13.81 -7.08
C SER A 3 -11.84 13.45 -6.32
N PRO A 4 -11.82 13.65 -4.98
CA PRO A 4 -10.70 13.23 -4.14
C PRO A 4 -10.34 11.75 -4.31
N LEU A 5 -11.36 10.87 -4.41
CA LEU A 5 -11.15 9.44 -4.66
C LEU A 5 -10.46 9.19 -6.01
N ALA A 6 -10.96 9.81 -7.08
CA ALA A 6 -10.36 9.67 -8.40
C ALA A 6 -8.91 10.20 -8.45
N ARG A 7 -8.61 11.28 -7.72
CA ARG A 7 -7.23 11.79 -7.56
C ARG A 7 -6.34 10.82 -6.80
N LEU A 8 -6.83 10.25 -5.70
CA LEU A 8 -6.10 9.26 -4.89
C LEU A 8 -5.77 8.03 -5.73
N LEU A 9 -6.75 7.47 -6.45
CA LEU A 9 -6.55 6.32 -7.32
C LEU A 9 -5.50 6.57 -8.42
N ARG A 10 -5.54 7.75 -9.06
CA ARG A 10 -4.54 8.14 -10.07
C ARG A 10 -3.13 8.25 -9.49
N GLN A 11 -2.98 8.85 -8.31
CA GLN A 11 -1.66 9.00 -7.68
C GLN A 11 -1.12 7.67 -7.18
N LEU A 12 -1.97 6.81 -6.60
CA LEU A 12 -1.55 5.48 -6.14
C LEU A 12 -1.17 4.55 -7.30
N SER A 13 -1.91 4.59 -8.42
CA SER A 13 -1.68 3.70 -9.58
C SER A 13 -0.36 4.00 -10.29
N ALA A 14 0.74 3.54 -9.70
CA ALA A 14 2.10 3.90 -10.05
C ALA A 14 3.11 2.88 -9.51
N GLY A 15 4.31 2.94 -10.07
CA GLY A 15 5.52 2.33 -9.51
C GLY A 15 6.28 3.35 -8.67
N PHE A 16 6.97 2.86 -7.64
CA PHE A 16 7.71 3.66 -6.67
C PHE A 16 9.02 2.94 -6.28
N SER A 17 10.09 3.70 -6.07
CA SER A 17 11.40 3.18 -5.69
C SER A 17 12.10 4.12 -4.72
N ASN A 18 12.70 3.59 -3.65
CA ASN A 18 13.52 4.39 -2.73
C ASN A 18 15.02 4.34 -3.08
N GLN A 19 15.36 4.08 -4.35
CA GLN A 19 16.75 3.86 -4.80
C GLN A 19 17.71 4.93 -4.29
N GLN A 20 17.38 6.21 -4.47
CA GLN A 20 18.22 7.32 -4.05
C GLN A 20 18.48 7.27 -2.54
N GLN A 21 17.43 7.13 -1.73
CA GLN A 21 17.55 6.99 -0.27
C GLN A 21 18.45 5.80 0.12
N ALA A 22 18.25 4.64 -0.50
CA ALA A 22 19.01 3.43 -0.20
C ALA A 22 20.50 3.59 -0.54
N PHE A 23 20.82 4.24 -1.66
CA PHE A 23 22.19 4.44 -2.12
C PHE A 23 22.93 5.53 -1.36
N ASP A 24 22.23 6.56 -0.90
CA ASP A 24 22.83 7.64 -0.11
C ASP A 24 23.10 7.23 1.35
N ASN A 25 22.40 6.21 1.86
CA ASN A 25 22.41 5.85 3.28
C ASN A 25 22.70 4.36 3.56
N PRO A 26 23.73 3.73 2.98
CA PRO A 26 24.02 2.32 3.24
C PRO A 26 24.58 2.11 4.66
N PRO A 27 24.18 1.05 5.39
CA PRO A 27 23.21 0.01 5.04
C PRO A 27 21.81 0.24 5.66
N LEU A 28 21.45 1.50 5.97
CA LEU A 28 20.28 1.83 6.78
C LEU A 28 18.95 1.49 6.10
N TYR A 29 18.88 1.66 4.78
CA TYR A 29 17.68 1.39 3.99
C TYR A 29 17.96 0.34 2.92
N ALA A 30 17.14 -0.71 2.88
CA ALA A 30 17.12 -1.59 1.74
C ALA A 30 16.55 -0.86 0.52
N HIS A 31 16.99 -1.25 -0.68
CA HIS A 31 16.38 -0.79 -1.93
C HIS A 31 15.10 -1.59 -2.20
N ILE A 32 13.96 -0.92 -2.06
CA ILE A 32 12.60 -1.44 -2.15
C ILE A 32 11.91 -0.85 -3.39
N LEU A 33 11.14 -1.72 -4.05
CA LEU A 33 10.19 -1.37 -5.09
C LEU A 33 8.77 -1.54 -4.54
N VAL A 34 7.90 -0.59 -4.84
CA VAL A 34 6.47 -0.64 -4.50
C VAL A 34 5.67 -0.35 -5.76
N LYS A 35 4.69 -1.18 -6.08
CA LYS A 35 3.83 -0.99 -7.25
C LYS A 35 2.38 -1.17 -6.86
N PHE A 36 1.51 -0.27 -7.36
CA PHE A 36 0.07 -0.42 -7.26
C PHE A 36 -0.55 -0.49 -8.66
N ARG A 37 -1.30 -1.55 -8.92
CA ARG A 37 -1.93 -1.80 -10.23
C ARG A 37 -3.45 -1.97 -10.07
N PRO A 38 -4.28 -1.32 -10.89
CA PRO A 38 -5.73 -1.52 -10.84
C PRO A 38 -6.15 -2.99 -11.01
N LEU A 39 -7.23 -3.38 -10.33
CA LEU A 39 -7.91 -4.68 -10.47
C LEU A 39 -9.37 -4.49 -10.91
N PRO A 40 -9.63 -4.22 -12.20
CA PRO A 40 -10.98 -3.90 -12.71
C PRO A 40 -12.02 -5.00 -12.51
N GLN A 41 -11.59 -6.25 -12.35
CA GLN A 41 -12.46 -7.40 -12.11
C GLN A 41 -12.98 -7.50 -10.67
N LEU A 42 -12.49 -6.65 -9.76
CA LEU A 42 -12.94 -6.56 -8.37
C LEU A 42 -13.80 -5.30 -8.15
N GLU A 43 -14.16 -5.02 -6.90
CA GLU A 43 -14.91 -3.82 -6.57
C GLU A 43 -14.18 -2.53 -6.99
N PRO A 44 -14.89 -1.46 -7.34
CA PRO A 44 -14.28 -0.17 -7.69
C PRO A 44 -13.28 0.33 -6.64
N GLY A 45 -12.15 0.84 -7.14
CA GLY A 45 -11.05 1.32 -6.30
C GLY A 45 -10.11 0.22 -5.79
N SER A 46 -10.26 -1.02 -6.26
CA SER A 46 -9.35 -2.13 -5.92
C SER A 46 -8.02 -2.02 -6.67
N LEU A 47 -6.92 -2.07 -5.92
CA LEU A 47 -5.54 -2.01 -6.41
C LEU A 47 -4.73 -3.19 -5.85
N LEU A 48 -3.99 -3.89 -6.70
CA LEU A 48 -2.95 -4.83 -6.29
C LEU A 48 -1.73 -4.05 -5.82
N LEU A 49 -1.31 -4.24 -4.57
CA LEU A 49 -0.06 -3.77 -4.01
C LEU A 49 0.98 -4.89 -4.04
N ASP A 50 2.11 -4.66 -4.69
CA ASP A 50 3.33 -5.47 -4.61
C ASP A 50 4.45 -4.66 -3.97
N GLN A 51 5.09 -5.22 -2.94
CA GLN A 51 6.31 -4.69 -2.34
C GLN A 51 7.40 -5.75 -2.37
N SER A 52 8.53 -5.41 -2.97
CA SER A 52 9.65 -6.32 -3.18
C SER A 52 10.99 -5.63 -2.96
N TYR A 53 12.03 -6.44 -2.67
CA TYR A 53 13.40 -5.93 -2.69
C TYR A 53 13.89 -5.86 -4.13
N ALA A 54 14.58 -4.78 -4.51
CA ALA A 54 15.07 -4.60 -5.87
C ALA A 54 16.05 -5.70 -6.33
N ILE A 55 16.74 -6.35 -5.39
CA ILE A 55 17.63 -7.48 -5.67
C ILE A 55 16.88 -8.78 -6.03
N ASN A 56 15.60 -8.89 -5.65
CA ASN A 56 14.76 -10.05 -5.96
C ASN A 56 13.29 -9.62 -6.16
N PRO A 57 12.98 -8.90 -7.25
CA PRO A 57 11.64 -8.36 -7.49
C PRO A 57 10.59 -9.45 -7.74
N ALA A 58 11.00 -10.67 -8.10
CA ALA A 58 10.10 -11.77 -8.38
C ALA A 58 9.48 -12.42 -7.13
N ALA A 59 10.03 -12.13 -5.94
CA ALA A 59 9.55 -12.66 -4.66
C ALA A 59 9.19 -11.50 -3.73
N PRO A 60 7.99 -10.90 -3.88
CA PRO A 60 7.55 -9.83 -3.00
C PRO A 60 7.47 -10.32 -1.55
N TYR A 61 7.89 -9.47 -0.62
CA TYR A 61 7.72 -9.75 0.80
C TYR A 61 6.33 -9.34 1.31
N ARG A 62 5.57 -8.57 0.51
CA ARG A 62 4.19 -8.22 0.79
C ARG A 62 3.41 -8.09 -0.52
N LEU A 63 2.36 -8.90 -0.65
CA LEU A 63 1.37 -8.79 -1.72
C LEU A 63 -0.02 -8.58 -1.10
N ARG A 64 -0.74 -7.52 -1.46
CA ARG A 64 -2.07 -7.20 -0.88
C ARG A 64 -3.02 -6.70 -1.95
N VAL A 65 -4.31 -6.83 -1.71
CA VAL A 65 -5.31 -6.00 -2.41
C VAL A 65 -5.73 -4.88 -1.48
N LEU A 66 -5.64 -3.65 -1.98
CA LEU A 66 -6.16 -2.46 -1.32
C LEU A 66 -7.46 -2.06 -2.00
N LYS A 67 -8.44 -1.59 -1.25
CA LYS A 67 -9.62 -0.93 -1.82
C LYS A 67 -9.74 0.47 -1.26
N ALA A 68 -9.61 1.47 -2.13
CA ALA A 68 -9.84 2.87 -1.80
C ALA A 68 -11.30 3.24 -2.10
N GLU A 69 -11.98 3.88 -1.15
CA GLU A 69 -13.36 4.32 -1.31
C GLU A 69 -13.66 5.56 -0.47
N GLN A 70 -14.75 6.26 -0.82
CA GLN A 70 -15.25 7.39 -0.03
C GLN A 70 -16.41 6.94 0.86
N ARG A 71 -16.30 7.17 2.18
CA ARG A 71 -17.32 6.84 3.19
C ARG A 71 -17.65 8.09 3.99
N GLY A 72 -18.90 8.56 3.94
CA GLY A 72 -19.36 9.66 4.80
C GLY A 72 -18.56 10.97 4.67
N GLY A 73 -17.93 11.21 3.51
CA GLY A 73 -17.07 12.38 3.27
C GLY A 73 -15.57 12.14 3.48
N GLU A 74 -15.18 11.02 4.09
CA GLU A 74 -13.77 10.65 4.29
C GLU A 74 -13.31 9.61 3.26
N LEU A 75 -12.01 9.61 2.94
CA LEU A 75 -11.41 8.58 2.12
C LEU A 75 -10.87 7.47 3.02
N TRP A 76 -11.11 6.22 2.62
CA TRP A 76 -10.68 5.04 3.34
C TRP A 76 -9.93 4.10 2.40
N ILE A 77 -8.85 3.50 2.87
CA ILE A 77 -8.15 2.41 2.17
C ILE A 77 -8.20 1.17 3.05
N THR A 78 -8.99 0.18 2.66
CA THR A 78 -9.02 -1.12 3.34
C THR A 78 -7.95 -2.06 2.78
N ASN A 79 -7.33 -2.85 3.66
CA ASN A 79 -6.33 -3.84 3.30
C ASN A 79 -6.95 -5.23 3.28
N GLN A 80 -6.62 -6.02 2.26
CA GLN A 80 -7.03 -7.42 2.13
C GLN A 80 -5.79 -8.28 1.86
N ALA A 81 -5.62 -9.33 2.66
CA ALA A 81 -4.65 -10.37 2.39
C ALA A 81 -5.13 -11.25 1.23
N ILE A 82 -4.18 -11.89 0.54
CA ILE A 82 -4.46 -12.83 -0.54
C ILE A 82 -4.13 -14.23 -0.02
N HIS A 83 -5.09 -15.14 -0.06
CA HIS A 83 -4.87 -16.55 0.25
C HIS A 83 -3.91 -17.17 -0.77
N ASP A 84 -2.94 -17.97 -0.31
CA ASP A 84 -1.90 -18.56 -1.16
C ASP A 84 -1.23 -17.55 -2.10
N GLU A 85 -0.86 -16.37 -1.59
CA GLU A 85 -0.37 -15.22 -2.39
C GLU A 85 0.78 -15.56 -3.37
N GLN A 86 1.56 -16.61 -3.09
CA GLN A 86 2.63 -17.14 -3.95
C GLN A 86 2.15 -17.50 -5.36
N ARG A 87 0.89 -17.92 -5.50
CA ARG A 87 0.24 -18.16 -6.81
C ARG A 87 0.23 -16.90 -7.68
N PHE A 88 0.25 -15.73 -7.07
CA PHE A 88 0.11 -14.43 -7.72
C PHE A 88 1.42 -13.60 -7.73
N TRP A 89 2.56 -14.15 -7.28
CA TRP A 89 3.84 -13.46 -7.38
C TRP A 89 4.17 -13.08 -8.83
N GLY A 90 4.56 -11.82 -9.07
CA GLY A 90 4.78 -11.28 -10.42
C GLY A 90 3.51 -10.83 -11.16
N ALA A 91 2.31 -11.01 -10.58
CA ALA A 91 1.06 -10.53 -11.19
C ALA A 91 1.03 -9.00 -11.37
N VAL A 92 1.86 -8.26 -10.63
CA VAL A 92 1.95 -6.80 -10.80
C VAL A 92 2.41 -6.41 -12.22
N ASP A 93 3.25 -7.22 -12.85
CA ASP A 93 3.78 -7.00 -14.20
C ASP A 93 3.16 -7.92 -15.27
N ASP A 94 2.36 -8.91 -14.87
CA ASP A 94 1.65 -9.84 -15.77
C ASP A 94 0.13 -9.62 -15.72
N PRO A 95 -0.48 -8.97 -16.74
CA PRO A 95 -1.92 -8.72 -16.77
C PRO A 95 -2.77 -9.99 -16.77
N ALA A 96 -2.33 -11.07 -17.42
CA ALA A 96 -3.09 -12.31 -17.47
C ALA A 96 -3.12 -12.97 -16.09
N LYS A 97 -1.97 -13.00 -15.40
CA LYS A 97 -1.88 -13.50 -14.02
C LYS A 97 -2.66 -12.63 -13.03
N ARG A 98 -2.62 -11.30 -13.21
CA ARG A 98 -3.38 -10.34 -12.40
C ARG A 98 -4.89 -10.51 -12.52
N ALA A 99 -5.38 -10.82 -13.71
CA ALA A 99 -6.79 -11.07 -13.97
C ALA A 99 -7.33 -12.32 -13.26
N LEU A 100 -6.46 -13.23 -12.81
CA LEU A 100 -6.85 -14.43 -12.06
C LEU A 100 -7.17 -14.15 -10.58
N ILE A 101 -6.82 -12.96 -10.06
CA ILE A 101 -7.13 -12.59 -8.67
C ILE A 101 -8.62 -12.30 -8.58
N SER A 102 -9.31 -13.04 -7.71
CA SER A 102 -10.75 -12.96 -7.51
C SER A 102 -11.10 -12.62 -6.06
N ALA A 103 -12.34 -12.20 -5.80
CA ALA A 103 -12.82 -11.93 -4.45
C ALA A 103 -12.73 -13.15 -3.51
N ALA A 104 -12.79 -14.37 -4.05
CA ALA A 104 -12.65 -15.60 -3.27
C ALA A 104 -11.24 -15.83 -2.74
N ASP A 105 -10.22 -15.18 -3.33
CA ASP A 105 -8.84 -15.23 -2.86
C ASP A 105 -8.58 -14.22 -1.73
N LEU A 106 -9.51 -13.31 -1.43
CA LEU A 106 -9.27 -12.16 -0.55
C LEU A 106 -9.79 -12.40 0.87
N LYS A 107 -8.97 -12.02 1.84
CA LYS A 107 -9.33 -12.00 3.27
C LYS A 107 -9.17 -10.58 3.82
N PRO A 108 -10.26 -9.92 4.27
CA PRO A 108 -10.18 -8.61 4.91
C PRO A 108 -9.23 -8.60 6.12
N LEU A 109 -8.45 -7.53 6.26
CA LEU A 109 -7.62 -7.27 7.44
C LEU A 109 -8.31 -6.23 8.31
N GLU A 110 -9.05 -6.71 9.31
CA GLU A 110 -9.77 -5.87 10.26
C GLU A 110 -8.81 -4.99 11.07
N GLY A 111 -9.23 -3.75 11.35
CA GLY A 111 -8.43 -2.80 12.13
C GLY A 111 -7.25 -2.21 11.38
N CYS A 112 -6.99 -2.62 10.13
CA CYS A 112 -5.88 -2.19 9.29
C CYS A 112 -6.29 -1.24 8.16
N ALA A 113 -7.46 -0.61 8.24
CA ALA A 113 -7.83 0.39 7.26
C ALA A 113 -7.04 1.69 7.50
N TYR A 114 -6.74 2.42 6.43
CA TYR A 114 -6.22 3.79 6.52
C TYR A 114 -7.36 4.78 6.37
N VAL A 115 -7.40 5.76 7.26
CA VAL A 115 -8.19 6.99 7.10
C VAL A 115 -7.31 7.97 6.34
N VAL A 116 -7.81 8.48 5.22
CA VAL A 116 -7.05 9.30 4.29
C VAL A 116 -7.66 10.69 4.20
N ARG A 117 -6.82 11.70 4.38
CA ARG A 117 -7.16 13.10 4.19
C ARG A 117 -6.40 13.67 3.02
N GLU A 118 -7.07 14.56 2.30
CA GLU A 118 -6.48 15.30 1.20
C GLU A 118 -5.57 16.42 1.71
N THR A 119 -4.50 16.70 0.97
CA THR A 119 -3.63 17.87 1.15
C THR A 119 -3.67 18.75 -0.11
N SER A 120 -2.96 19.87 -0.08
CA SER A 120 -2.84 20.77 -1.25
C SER A 120 -2.30 20.07 -2.50
N ASP A 121 -1.44 19.07 -2.33
CA ASP A 121 -0.67 18.42 -3.42
C ASP A 121 -0.80 16.89 -3.47
N GLY A 122 -1.58 16.30 -2.55
CA GLY A 122 -1.73 14.85 -2.47
C GLY A 122 -2.58 14.41 -1.29
N PHE A 123 -2.09 13.43 -0.53
CA PHE A 123 -2.85 12.73 0.50
C PHE A 123 -1.97 12.33 1.68
N ILE A 124 -2.55 12.31 2.87
CA ILE A 124 -1.95 11.74 4.06
C ILE A 124 -2.90 10.68 4.60
N GLY A 125 -2.39 9.48 4.86
CA GLY A 125 -3.16 8.40 5.43
C GLY A 125 -2.54 7.86 6.70
N GLU A 126 -3.38 7.51 7.67
CA GLU A 126 -2.98 6.91 8.95
C GLU A 126 -3.86 5.69 9.22
N VAL A 127 -3.29 4.66 9.85
CA VAL A 127 -4.07 3.48 10.28
C VAL A 127 -5.17 3.92 11.24
N GLU A 128 -6.36 3.34 11.07
CA GLU A 128 -7.54 3.63 11.88
C GLU A 128 -7.24 3.52 13.40
N PRO A 129 -7.87 4.37 14.22
CA PRO A 129 -7.58 4.40 15.64
C PRO A 129 -8.05 3.12 16.35
N GLY A 130 -7.34 2.79 17.44
CA GLY A 130 -7.75 1.75 18.40
C GLY A 130 -6.85 0.53 18.46
N CYS A 131 -5.64 0.59 17.90
CA CYS A 131 -4.61 -0.45 18.05
C CYS A 131 -5.07 -1.85 17.60
N ARG A 132 -5.93 -1.92 16.58
CA ARG A 132 -6.59 -3.17 16.13
C ARG A 132 -5.89 -3.86 14.97
N CYS A 133 -5.01 -3.17 14.24
CA CYS A 133 -4.26 -3.79 13.15
C CYS A 133 -3.18 -4.72 13.71
N MET A 134 -3.57 -5.96 14.03
CA MET A 134 -2.69 -6.93 14.67
C MET A 134 -1.77 -7.59 13.64
N VAL A 135 -0.47 -7.61 13.94
CA VAL A 135 0.57 -8.21 13.10
C VAL A 135 1.40 -9.15 13.97
N GLU A 136 1.42 -10.44 13.59
CA GLU A 136 2.28 -11.44 14.22
C GLU A 136 3.58 -11.58 13.44
N ARG A 137 4.72 -11.47 14.14
CA ARG A 137 6.06 -11.66 13.56
C ARG A 137 6.90 -12.49 14.51
N LYS A 138 7.47 -13.61 14.00
CA LYS A 138 8.35 -14.51 14.78
C LYS A 138 7.73 -14.95 16.12
N GLY A 139 6.42 -15.19 16.15
CA GLY A 139 5.67 -15.59 17.35
C GLY A 139 5.36 -14.47 18.35
N ALA A 140 5.71 -13.22 18.04
CA ALA A 140 5.34 -12.04 18.83
C ALA A 140 4.20 -11.27 18.16
N LEU A 141 3.18 -10.95 18.94
CA LEU A 141 2.03 -10.16 18.50
C LEU A 141 2.29 -8.67 18.72
N SER A 142 1.95 -7.85 17.75
CA SER A 142 2.10 -6.38 17.79
C SER A 142 0.92 -5.70 17.12
N TYR A 143 0.66 -4.42 17.41
CA TYR A 143 -0.25 -3.62 16.60
C TYR A 143 0.53 -2.66 15.69
N LEU A 144 0.04 -2.45 14.47
CA LEU A 144 0.63 -1.56 13.49
C LEU A 144 0.28 -0.10 13.82
N VAL A 145 1.31 0.73 13.89
CA VAL A 145 1.22 2.19 13.74
C VAL A 145 1.87 2.53 12.42
N SER A 146 1.08 3.03 11.47
CA SER A 146 1.59 3.37 10.15
C SER A 146 0.93 4.63 9.60
N SER A 147 1.73 5.38 8.86
CA SER A 147 1.26 6.50 8.05
C SER A 147 1.99 6.57 6.71
N PHE A 148 1.32 7.20 5.74
CA PHE A 148 1.91 7.55 4.46
C PHE A 148 1.59 9.00 4.09
N GLU A 149 2.51 9.59 3.31
CA GLU A 149 2.31 10.84 2.59
C GLU A 149 2.47 10.53 1.11
N LEU A 150 1.48 10.87 0.30
CA LEU A 150 1.46 10.66 -1.13
C LEU A 150 1.37 12.02 -1.82
N SER A 151 2.15 12.21 -2.88
CA SER A 151 2.09 13.38 -3.75
C SER A 151 2.26 12.97 -5.20
N GLY A 152 2.13 13.92 -6.13
CA GLY A 152 2.45 13.68 -7.54
C GLY A 152 3.91 13.29 -7.82
N ARG A 153 4.84 13.52 -6.88
CA ARG A 153 6.27 13.20 -7.06
C ARG A 153 6.67 11.83 -6.52
N GLY A 154 5.95 11.32 -5.53
CA GLY A 154 6.38 10.17 -4.78
C GLY A 154 5.59 9.93 -3.52
N MET A 155 6.10 9.04 -2.69
CA MET A 155 5.44 8.55 -1.48
C MET A 155 6.44 8.44 -0.34
N ARG A 156 6.06 8.87 0.86
CA ARG A 156 6.79 8.62 2.10
C ARG A 156 5.96 7.68 2.96
N THR A 157 6.57 6.66 3.55
CA THR A 157 5.86 5.73 4.43
C THR A 157 6.63 5.49 5.71
N ILE A 158 5.90 5.28 6.80
CA ILE A 158 6.48 4.84 8.07
C ILE A 158 5.62 3.73 8.66
N ASP A 159 6.25 2.58 8.89
CA ASP A 159 5.62 1.43 9.50
C ASP A 159 6.34 1.09 10.81
N ARG A 160 5.58 0.99 11.91
CA ARG A 160 6.07 0.57 13.23
C ARG A 160 5.11 -0.43 13.84
N GLY A 161 5.65 -1.45 14.49
CA GLY A 161 4.88 -2.37 15.31
C GLY A 161 5.14 -2.11 16.77
N HIS A 162 4.07 -2.03 17.56
CA HIS A 162 4.13 -1.78 18.98
C HIS A 162 3.58 -2.95 19.78
N ASP A 163 4.14 -3.17 20.96
CA ASP A 163 3.66 -4.17 21.91
C ASP A 163 2.24 -3.78 22.39
N PRO A 164 1.25 -4.68 22.35
CA PRO A 164 -0.12 -4.35 22.75
C PRO A 164 -0.29 -4.07 24.25
N ALA A 165 0.63 -4.52 25.10
CA ALA A 165 0.61 -4.32 26.54
C ALA A 165 1.47 -3.13 26.98
N THR A 166 2.70 -2.99 26.45
CA THR A 166 3.64 -1.94 26.88
C THR A 166 3.64 -0.70 25.97
N HIS A 167 3.09 -0.81 24.76
CA HIS A 167 3.16 0.20 23.70
C HIS A 167 4.58 0.55 23.24
N GLU A 168 5.59 -0.24 23.65
CA GLU A 168 6.95 -0.08 23.17
C GLU A 168 7.07 -0.51 21.72
N GLN A 169 7.92 0.18 20.95
CA GLN A 169 8.17 -0.19 19.55
C GLN A 169 8.97 -1.51 19.49
N LEU A 170 8.37 -2.54 18.92
CA LEU A 170 8.98 -3.87 18.74
C LEU A 170 9.72 -3.99 17.41
N TRP A 171 9.18 -3.38 16.36
CA TRP A 171 9.77 -3.43 15.02
C TRP A 171 9.36 -2.22 14.19
N GLY A 172 9.94 -2.09 13.00
CA GLY A 172 9.64 -1.01 12.07
C GLY A 172 10.83 -0.10 11.85
N SER A 173 10.61 1.00 11.16
CA SER A 173 11.73 1.87 10.80
C SER A 173 12.27 2.63 12.01
N LEU A 174 13.56 2.43 12.28
CA LEU A 174 14.34 3.17 13.28
C LEU A 174 15.03 4.40 12.67
N ALA A 175 15.43 4.32 11.41
CA ALA A 175 16.23 5.35 10.73
C ALA A 175 15.39 6.53 10.20
N GLY A 176 14.06 6.37 10.14
CA GLY A 176 13.15 7.36 9.56
C GLY A 176 12.20 6.77 8.52
N PRO A 177 11.34 7.56 7.88
CA PRO A 177 10.43 7.05 6.86
C PRO A 177 11.20 6.50 5.64
N PHE A 178 10.59 5.55 4.93
CA PHE A 178 11.02 5.24 3.57
C PHE A 178 10.57 6.36 2.63
N GLU A 179 11.47 6.79 1.75
CA GLU A 179 11.21 7.87 0.79
C GLU A 179 11.29 7.31 -0.62
N PHE A 180 10.12 7.21 -1.28
CA PHE A 180 10.01 6.64 -2.62
C PHE A 180 9.74 7.74 -3.65
N GLU A 181 10.49 7.67 -4.76
CA GLU A 181 10.22 8.43 -5.96
C GLU A 181 9.32 7.62 -6.90
N ARG A 182 8.44 8.31 -7.63
CA ARG A 182 7.59 7.68 -8.64
C ARG A 182 8.42 7.25 -9.85
N THR A 183 8.28 5.99 -10.25
CA THR A 183 9.01 5.42 -11.40
C THR A 183 8.13 5.15 -12.61
N ASP A 184 6.85 4.85 -12.39
CA ASP A 184 5.92 4.42 -13.44
C ASP A 184 4.53 5.04 -13.26
N ASP A 185 3.77 5.15 -14.35
CA ASP A 185 2.40 5.62 -14.36
C ASP A 185 1.44 4.55 -14.88
N TYR A 186 0.61 4.01 -13.99
CA TYR A 186 -0.41 3.01 -14.31
C TYR A 186 -1.83 3.58 -14.25
N SER A 187 -1.98 4.91 -14.12
CA SER A 187 -3.29 5.56 -13.99
C SER A 187 -4.16 5.43 -15.25
N HIS A 188 -3.55 5.13 -16.40
CA HIS A 188 -4.25 4.84 -17.65
C HIS A 188 -4.98 3.48 -17.63
N GLU A 189 -4.67 2.60 -16.68
CA GLU A 189 -5.33 1.30 -16.49
C GLU A 189 -6.59 1.40 -15.62
N LEU A 190 -6.85 2.58 -15.03
CA LEU A 190 -8.04 2.80 -14.21
C LEU A 190 -9.29 2.82 -15.10
N PRO A 191 -10.32 2.02 -14.78
CA PRO A 191 -11.61 2.09 -15.46
C PRO A 191 -12.21 3.51 -15.43
N PRO A 192 -12.71 4.06 -16.56
CA PRO A 192 -13.24 5.43 -16.61
C PRO A 192 -14.39 5.69 -15.64
N ASP A 193 -15.22 4.68 -15.37
CA ASP A 193 -16.34 4.73 -14.45
C ASP A 193 -15.91 4.90 -12.98
N TRP A 194 -14.72 4.42 -12.60
CA TRP A 194 -14.15 4.68 -11.28
C TRP A 194 -13.78 6.15 -11.06
N LEU A 195 -13.62 6.91 -12.15
CA LEU A 195 -13.16 8.30 -12.15
C LEU A 195 -14.31 9.30 -12.41
N ALA A 196 -15.51 8.80 -12.70
CA ALA A 196 -16.68 9.60 -13.06
C ALA A 196 -17.49 10.09 -11.84
N ALA A 197 -17.18 9.58 -10.64
CA ALA A 197 -17.78 9.96 -9.37
C ALA A 197 -17.12 11.21 -8.77
#